data_AF-A0A368EXS0-F1
#
_entry.id   AF-A0A368EXS0-F1
#
_cell.length_a   1.000
_cell.length_b   1.000
_cell.length_c   1.000
_cell.angle_alpha   90.00
_cell.angle_beta   90.00
_cell.angle_gamma   90.00
#
_symmetry.space_group_name_H-M   'P 1'
#
loop_
_entity.id
_entity.type
_entity.pdbx_description
1 polymer ?
#
loop_
_entity_poly.entity_id
_entity_poly.type
_entity_poly.pdbx_seq_one_letter_code
_entity_poly.pdbx_strand_id
1 'polypeptide(L)'
;MSNGGYEKKDIPVKPVLIGGLLFVLTVVVTIVLLYEYYVRVVDASIYEFKLSKKPKKLIELRKSENETLNSYKVVDPEKEIYHIPIDRSKELLLDDQKK
;
A
#
# COMPACT_ATOMS: atom_id res chain seq x y z
N MET A 1 57.79 -33.87 -15.16
CA MET A 1 57.29 -34.01 -16.54
C MET A 1 55.78 -34.13 -16.49
N SER A 2 55.09 -33.26 -17.21
CA SER A 2 53.63 -33.18 -17.28
C SER A 2 53.04 -34.41 -17.95
N ASN A 3 51.82 -34.79 -17.56
CA ASN A 3 50.64 -34.75 -18.43
C ASN A 3 49.40 -35.24 -17.67
N GLY A 4 48.82 -34.36 -16.85
CA GLY A 4 47.44 -34.50 -16.40
C GLY A 4 46.51 -34.24 -17.58
N GLY A 5 46.26 -35.28 -18.37
CA GLY A 5 45.35 -35.21 -19.51
C GLY A 5 43.90 -35.15 -19.03
N TYR A 6 43.15 -34.16 -19.49
CA TYR A 6 41.71 -34.06 -19.23
C TYR A 6 40.96 -35.12 -20.04
N GLU A 7 40.00 -35.79 -19.39
CA GLU A 7 39.09 -36.73 -20.03
C GLU A 7 38.24 -36.00 -21.08
N LYS A 8 38.52 -36.23 -22.37
CA LYS A 8 37.73 -35.73 -23.51
C LYS A 8 36.60 -36.68 -23.86
N LYS A 9 35.87 -37.15 -22.85
CA LYS A 9 34.68 -37.96 -23.09
C LYS A 9 33.55 -37.01 -23.46
N ASP A 10 33.08 -37.10 -24.70
CA ASP A 10 31.94 -36.33 -25.17
C ASP A 10 30.76 -36.53 -24.21
N ILE A 11 30.24 -35.42 -23.70
CA ILE A 11 29.10 -35.43 -22.80
C ILE A 11 27.96 -36.13 -23.55
N PRO A 12 27.26 -37.11 -22.93
CA PRO A 12 26.14 -37.76 -23.59
C PRO A 12 25.03 -36.72 -23.81
N VAL A 13 24.91 -36.23 -25.05
CA VAL A 13 24.03 -35.10 -25.41
C VAL A 13 22.56 -35.37 -25.11
N LYS A 14 22.11 -36.62 -25.26
CA LYS A 14 20.71 -37.03 -25.09
C LYS A 14 20.21 -36.84 -23.64
N PRO A 15 20.86 -37.40 -22.59
CA PRO A 15 20.41 -37.17 -21.22
C PRO A 15 20.56 -35.71 -20.77
N VAL A 16 21.56 -34.98 -21.28
CA VAL A 16 21.72 -33.55 -20.95
C VAL A 16 20.60 -32.69 -21.54
N LEU A 17 20.20 -32.96 -22.79
CA LEU A 17 19.04 -32.30 -23.41
C LEU A 17 17.74 -32.56 -22.64
N ILE A 18 17.50 -33.81 -22.23
CA ILE A 18 16.30 -34.19 -21.47
C ILE A 18 16.33 -33.53 -20.08
N GLY A 19 17.47 -33.56 -19.39
CA GLY A 19 17.64 -32.92 -18.08
C GLY A 19 17.47 -31.40 -18.16
N GLY A 20 18.01 -30.77 -19.20
CA GLY A 20 17.84 -29.34 -19.46
C GLY A 20 16.39 -28.97 -19.70
N LEU A 21 15.67 -29.74 -20.51
CA LEU A 21 14.24 -29.51 -20.77
C LEU A 21 13.41 -29.65 -19.48
N LEU A 22 13.66 -30.68 -18.69
CA LEU A 22 13.02 -30.89 -17.38
C LEU A 22 13.31 -29.75 -16.41
N PHE A 23 14.54 -29.25 -16.39
CA PHE A 23 14.91 -28.12 -15.55
C PHE A 23 14.14 -26.86 -15.95
N VAL A 24 14.09 -26.54 -17.25
CA VAL A 24 13.32 -25.39 -17.75
C VAL A 24 11.85 -25.51 -17.41
N LEU A 25 11.24 -26.69 -17.60
CA LEU A 25 9.85 -26.94 -17.23
C LEU A 25 9.61 -26.73 -15.73
N THR A 26 10.53 -27.22 -14.89
CA THR A 26 10.44 -27.05 -13.43
C THR A 26 10.49 -25.58 -13.04
N VAL A 27 11.38 -24.79 -13.65
CA VAL A 27 11.48 -23.35 -13.41
C VAL A 27 10.19 -22.64 -13.81
N VAL A 28 9.63 -22.97 -14.98
CA VAL A 28 8.37 -22.38 -15.45
C VAL A 28 7.22 -22.69 -14.49
N VAL A 29 7.07 -23.95 -14.08
CA VAL A 29 6.05 -24.36 -13.11
C VAL A 29 6.23 -23.61 -11.79
N THR A 30 7.46 -23.48 -11.31
CA THR A 30 7.77 -22.76 -10.07
C THR A 30 7.38 -21.29 -10.16
N ILE A 31 7.67 -20.63 -11.28
CA ILE A 31 7.28 -19.22 -11.52
C ILE A 31 5.76 -19.07 -11.52
N VAL A 32 5.03 -19.96 -12.19
CA VAL A 32 3.55 -19.93 -12.24
C VAL A 32 2.97 -20.10 -10.83
N LEU A 33 3.46 -21.07 -10.06
CA LEU A 33 3.01 -21.28 -8.67
C LEU A 33 3.30 -20.05 -7.79
N LEU A 34 4.47 -19.44 -7.95
CA LEU A 34 4.85 -18.24 -7.21
C LEU A 34 3.93 -17.06 -7.54
N TYR A 35 3.60 -16.89 -8.83
CA TYR A 35 2.69 -15.85 -9.30
C TYR A 35 1.28 -16.02 -8.73
N GLU A 36 0.72 -17.23 -8.81
CA GLU A 36 -0.60 -17.50 -8.23
C GLU A 36 -0.63 -17.30 -6.71
N TYR A 37 0.44 -17.69 -6.02
CA TYR A 37 0.59 -17.46 -4.58
C TYR A 37 0.63 -15.96 -4.25
N TYR A 38 1.41 -15.17 -5.01
CA TYR A 38 1.51 -13.73 -4.83
C TYR A 38 0.16 -13.04 -4.98
N VAL A 39 -0.57 -13.33 -6.07
CA VAL A 39 -1.88 -12.74 -6.34
C VAL A 39 -2.91 -13.13 -5.28
N ARG A 40 -2.92 -14.38 -4.81
CA ARG A 40 -3.92 -14.82 -3.81
C ARG A 40 -3.63 -14.34 -2.39
N VAL A 41 -2.37 -14.32 -1.97
CA VAL A 41 -2.01 -14.14 -0.55
C VAL A 41 -1.39 -12.78 -0.27
N VAL A 42 -0.49 -12.33 -1.15
CA VAL A 42 0.30 -11.12 -0.92
C VAL A 42 -0.49 -9.86 -1.31
N ASP A 43 -1.22 -9.88 -2.42
CA ASP A 43 -2.00 -8.71 -2.83
C ASP A 43 -3.10 -8.35 -1.81
N ALA A 44 -3.82 -9.34 -1.29
CA ALA A 44 -4.85 -9.11 -0.26
C ALA A 44 -4.24 -8.51 1.02
N SER A 45 -3.10 -9.04 1.48
CA SER A 45 -2.43 -8.54 2.69
C SER A 45 -1.78 -7.17 2.51
N ILE A 46 -1.20 -6.87 1.34
CA ILE A 46 -0.64 -5.56 1.01
C ILE A 46 -1.75 -4.51 0.88
N TYR A 47 -2.88 -4.86 0.27
CA TYR A 47 -4.01 -3.96 0.12
C TYR A 47 -4.55 -3.52 1.48
N GLU A 48 -4.79 -4.47 2.39
CA GLU A 48 -5.24 -4.15 3.75
C GLU A 48 -4.19 -3.38 4.57
N PHE A 49 -2.90 -3.72 4.43
CA PHE A 49 -1.83 -3.00 5.12
C PHE A 49 -1.68 -1.55 4.64
N LYS A 50 -1.83 -1.30 3.32
CA LYS A 50 -1.76 0.04 2.76
C LYS A 50 -2.99 0.88 3.10
N LEU A 51 -4.20 0.30 3.13
CA LEU A 51 -5.41 1.03 3.55
C LEU A 51 -5.44 1.30 5.06
N SER A 52 -5.00 0.35 5.89
CA SER A 52 -5.01 0.49 7.34
C SER A 52 -3.99 1.52 7.82
N LYS A 53 -2.86 1.65 7.13
CA LYS A 53 -1.83 2.63 7.46
C LYS A 53 -2.16 4.01 6.90
N LYS A 54 -3.26 4.60 7.39
CA LYS A 54 -3.52 6.04 7.22
C LYS A 54 -2.26 6.80 7.67
N PRO A 55 -1.66 7.67 6.84
CA PRO A 55 -0.43 8.35 7.20
C PRO A 55 -0.67 9.23 8.42
N LYS A 56 0.18 9.10 9.45
CA LYS A 56 0.04 9.80 10.74
C LYS A 56 -0.20 11.30 10.57
N LYS A 57 0.51 11.92 9.62
CA LYS A 57 0.34 13.33 9.24
C LYS A 57 -1.09 13.69 8.84
N LEU A 58 -1.81 12.83 8.10
CA LEU A 58 -3.20 13.10 7.72
C LEU A 58 -4.17 12.90 8.89
N ILE A 59 -3.86 11.98 9.81
CA ILE A 59 -4.68 11.79 11.02
C ILE A 59 -4.57 13.01 11.93
N GLU A 60 -3.35 13.48 12.16
CA GLU A 60 -3.07 14.69 12.95
C GLU A 60 -3.69 15.94 12.30
N LEU A 61 -3.57 16.08 10.98
CA LEU A 61 -4.17 17.18 10.25
C LEU A 61 -5.70 17.18 10.39
N ARG A 62 -6.36 16.03 10.16
CA ARG A 62 -7.81 15.92 10.34
C ARG A 62 -8.25 16.18 11.77
N LYS A 63 -7.46 15.76 12.75
CA LYS A 63 -7.75 16.05 14.16
C LYS A 63 -7.71 17.54 14.43
N SER A 64 -6.67 18.23 13.95
CA SER A 64 -6.52 19.69 14.05
C SER A 64 -7.64 20.45 13.34
N GLU A 65 -8.02 20.02 12.13
CA GLU A 65 -9.13 20.60 11.37
C GLU A 65 -10.45 20.42 12.12
N ASN A 66 -10.72 19.21 12.61
CA ASN A 66 -11.95 18.90 13.34
C ASN A 66 -12.05 19.71 14.65
N GLU A 67 -10.96 19.81 15.41
CA GLU A 67 -10.91 20.64 16.61
C GLU A 67 -11.10 22.13 16.28
N THR A 68 -10.58 22.61 15.16
CA THR A 68 -10.68 24.02 14.79
C THR A 68 -12.06 24.39 14.26
N LEU A 69 -12.72 23.52 13.49
CA LEU A 69 -14.02 23.80 12.86
C LEU A 69 -15.22 23.51 13.77
N ASN A 70 -15.07 22.62 14.75
CA ASN A 70 -16.17 22.13 15.59
C ASN A 70 -16.08 22.56 17.06
N SER A 71 -15.26 23.57 17.39
CA SER A 71 -15.16 24.10 18.75
C SER A 71 -15.52 25.57 18.80
N TYR A 72 -15.97 26.05 19.97
CA TYR A 72 -16.14 27.47 20.22
C TYR A 72 -14.79 28.10 20.55
N LYS A 73 -14.47 29.25 19.94
CA LYS A 73 -13.26 30.03 20.25
C LYS A 73 -13.58 31.52 20.25
N VAL A 74 -12.90 32.26 21.12
CA VAL A 74 -12.91 33.73 21.06
C VAL A 74 -11.87 34.14 20.03
N VAL A 75 -12.29 34.85 18.98
CA VAL A 75 -11.38 35.33 17.93
C VAL A 75 -10.87 36.72 18.28
N ASP A 76 -11.78 37.61 18.65
CA ASP A 76 -11.46 38.96 19.08
C ASP A 76 -12.47 39.41 20.15
N PRO A 77 -12.08 39.45 21.44
CA PRO A 77 -12.98 39.86 22.52
C PRO A 77 -13.29 41.36 22.49
N GLU A 78 -12.43 42.21 21.94
CA GLU A 78 -12.67 43.66 21.88
C GLU A 78 -13.70 44.02 20.80
N LYS A 79 -13.79 43.19 19.76
CA LYS A 79 -14.75 43.33 18.66
C LYS A 79 -15.96 42.41 18.79
N GLU A 80 -16.10 41.70 19.92
CA GLU A 80 -17.16 40.70 20.17
C GLU A 80 -17.26 39.62 19.08
N ILE A 81 -16.14 39.24 18.47
CA ILE A 81 -16.08 38.24 17.40
C ILE A 81 -15.79 36.86 18.01
N TYR A 82 -16.78 35.97 17.89
CA TYR A 82 -16.69 34.58 18.35
C TYR A 82 -16.76 33.61 17.18
N HIS A 83 -15.91 32.59 17.24
CA HIS A 83 -15.99 31.42 16.39
C HIS A 83 -17.03 30.47 16.97
N ILE A 84 -17.97 30.05 16.13
CA ILE A 84 -18.96 29.02 16.43
C ILE A 84 -18.70 27.76 15.59
N PRO A 85 -19.04 26.55 16.10
CA PRO A 85 -18.94 25.32 15.34
C PRO A 85 -19.67 25.40 14.00
N ILE A 86 -19.09 24.80 12.97
CA ILE A 86 -19.62 24.88 11.60
C ILE A 86 -21.02 24.30 11.44
N ASP A 87 -21.37 23.27 12.22
CA ASP A 87 -22.72 22.71 12.20
C ASP A 87 -23.75 23.71 12.76
N ARG A 88 -23.39 24.44 13.83
CA ARG A 88 -24.26 25.47 14.41
C ARG A 88 -24.35 26.69 13.51
N SER A 89 -23.28 27.10 12.85
CA SER A 89 -23.36 28.20 11.87
C SER A 89 -24.28 27.86 10.71
N LYS A 90 -24.22 26.63 10.20
CA LYS A 90 -25.12 26.15 9.14
C LYS A 90 -26.59 26.16 9.58
N GLU A 91 -26.89 25.71 10.80
CA GLU A 91 -28.25 25.75 11.34
C GLU A 91 -28.80 27.17 11.44
N LEU A 92 -28.01 28.10 11.96
CA LEU A 92 -28.41 29.51 12.09
C LEU A 92 -28.66 30.15 10.72
N LEU A 93 -27.79 29.88 9.73
CA LEU A 93 -27.98 30.37 8.37
C LEU A 93 -29.28 29.85 7.75
N LEU A 94 -29.65 28.59 8.00
CA LEU A 94 -30.90 28.01 7.50
C LEU A 94 -32.13 28.57 8.22
N ASP A 95 -32.03 28.91 9.50
CA ASP A 95 -33.10 29.55 10.26
C ASP A 95 -33.35 30.98 9.79
N ASP A 96 -32.28 31.75 9.56
CA ASP A 96 -32.37 33.13 9.04
C ASP A 96 -33.01 33.20 7.65
N GLN A 97 -32.80 32.20 6.80
CA GLN A 97 -33.43 32.12 5.46
C GLN A 97 -34.93 31.75 5.51
N LYS A 98 -35.42 31.24 6.65
CA LYS A 98 -36.84 30.88 6.82
C LYS A 98 -37.69 32.01 7.40
N LYS A 99 -37.06 33.10 7.83
CA LYS A 99 -37.74 34.34 8.25
C LYS A 99 -37.96 35.28 7.07
#